data_AF-A0A1V5WCQ6-F1
#
_entry.id   AF-A0A1V5WCQ6-F1
#
_cell.length_a   1.000
_cell.length_b   1.000
_cell.length_c   1.000
_cell.angle_alpha   90.00
_cell.angle_beta   90.00
_cell.angle_gamma   90.00
#
_symmetry.space_group_name_H-M   'P 1'
#
loop_
_entity.id
_entity.type
_entity.pdbx_description
1 polymer ?
#
loop_
_entity_poly.entity_id
_entity_poly.type
_entity_poly.pdbx_seq_one_letter_code
_entity_poly.pdbx_strand_id
1 'polypeptide(L)'
;MKYVPMKKTLTILLMLASLVAFAQETNVANTTYSDSDVEEEMAIRAQMAMTTRDYKVTAGDVYRVAFMAGTNTVDFSFVVDLSYKVRIANLGVVDATETTYLQFKKRVEDLVTRNYPLGGVQVALTAPATFSVYITGEVEATTSTIAWGLTRLSSVLANLPVGIPVKDEEKTTTITNRAMLTKNASIRDITVRSANGTVTTYDYYRARRFGDLDQDPYLRPGDVVTVNKAARTVVVEGEVNRPGTYQLLDGENLAELLERYGDGFTPVADPARMELVRYVDSESPSGSKQFFDKKALEDNLEIKNLDTVYVPSRQDLIPVMYLEGAIGKSEIDPDTGKTLVTLDSDESRRVPVRFNPGENYASLVRKNAALFTSLSDTKNAYIQREEERLYLNLNPILYDPEYRSDHTVQNGDTLVIPLRQFFVTVTGAVRSPGRYPYVPDRDWEYYVSIAGGLDKGSNSFNMLSIKDVMGKERSKSDPIPPEAIIDAKYSSFLYYFNRYAPVVVTVLTGIVSYYTVKDIIESH
;
A
#
# COMPACT_ATOMS: atom_id res chain seq x y z
N MET A 1 75.44 60.32 -14.14
CA MET A 1 75.80 59.50 -12.97
C MET A 1 75.21 60.16 -11.73
N LYS A 2 74.49 59.38 -10.94
CA LYS A 2 73.80 59.67 -9.65
C LYS A 2 72.28 59.79 -9.72
N TYR A 3 71.72 59.11 -8.72
CA TYR A 3 70.40 58.50 -8.59
C TYR A 3 69.54 59.33 -7.62
N VAL A 4 68.24 58.97 -7.54
CA VAL A 4 67.20 59.28 -6.53
C VAL A 4 66.02 60.13 -7.09
N PRO A 5 64.76 59.80 -6.71
CA PRO A 5 63.64 59.68 -7.66
C PRO A 5 62.47 60.65 -7.34
N MET A 6 61.36 60.52 -8.09
CA MET A 6 59.99 60.31 -7.55
C MET A 6 58.88 60.89 -8.44
N LYS A 7 58.01 59.97 -8.89
CA LYS A 7 56.55 60.04 -9.12
C LYS A 7 55.92 60.98 -10.17
N LYS A 8 54.86 60.38 -10.74
CA LYS A 8 53.76 60.89 -11.58
C LYS A 8 54.22 61.04 -13.04
N THR A 9 53.85 60.16 -13.95
CA THR A 9 52.48 59.81 -14.35
C THR A 9 52.55 58.65 -15.35
N LEU A 10 51.88 57.52 -15.09
CA LEU A 10 51.32 56.67 -16.16
C LEU A 10 50.39 55.62 -15.53
N THR A 11 49.15 56.02 -15.30
CA THR A 11 48.04 55.11 -15.03
C THR A 11 47.07 55.36 -16.16
N ILE A 12 47.13 54.49 -17.16
CA ILE A 12 46.16 54.20 -18.23
C ILE A 12 46.98 53.34 -19.19
N LEU A 13 46.42 52.20 -19.60
CA LEU A 13 46.97 51.23 -20.56
C LEU A 13 47.83 50.08 -19.98
N LEU A 14 47.25 49.24 -19.09
CA LEU A 14 47.40 47.77 -19.14
C LEU A 14 46.56 47.10 -18.02
N MET A 15 45.24 47.04 -18.19
CA MET A 15 44.39 46.13 -17.39
C MET A 15 43.03 45.93 -18.09
N LEU A 16 43.05 45.41 -19.31
CA LEU A 16 41.84 45.00 -20.02
C LEU A 16 42.21 43.97 -21.10
N ALA A 17 42.75 42.82 -20.67
CA ALA A 17 42.94 41.65 -21.51
C ALA A 17 43.11 40.39 -20.62
N SER A 18 42.00 39.90 -20.05
CA SER A 18 41.81 38.49 -19.66
C SER A 18 40.50 38.32 -18.90
N LEU A 19 39.38 38.35 -19.62
CA LEU A 19 38.13 37.70 -19.21
C LEU A 19 37.24 37.59 -20.45
N VAL A 20 37.66 36.75 -21.38
CA VAL A 20 36.74 36.17 -22.38
C VAL A 20 36.03 35.03 -21.67
N ALA A 21 35.05 35.39 -20.85
CA ALA A 21 34.02 34.45 -20.42
C ALA A 21 32.98 34.41 -21.54
N PHE A 22 32.84 33.23 -22.14
CA PHE A 22 31.72 32.89 -23.02
C PHE A 22 30.41 33.23 -22.30
N ALA A 23 29.78 34.35 -22.68
CA ALA A 23 28.36 34.55 -22.44
C ALA A 23 27.63 33.75 -23.52
N GLN A 24 27.19 32.53 -23.19
CA GLN A 24 26.08 31.93 -23.91
C GLN A 24 24.86 32.83 -23.65
N GLU A 25 24.48 33.61 -24.66
CA GLU A 25 23.12 34.12 -24.77
C GLU A 25 22.18 32.92 -24.73
N THR A 26 21.56 32.70 -23.58
CA THR A 26 20.39 31.85 -23.49
C THR A 26 19.29 32.58 -24.24
N ASN A 27 19.01 32.12 -25.46
CA ASN A 27 17.81 32.44 -26.21
C ASN A 27 16.60 32.11 -25.32
N VAL A 28 16.12 33.10 -24.58
CA VAL A 28 14.73 33.14 -24.16
C VAL A 28 13.96 33.26 -25.46
N ALA A 29 13.21 32.21 -25.81
CA ALA A 29 12.31 32.23 -26.94
C ALA A 29 11.27 33.34 -26.71
N ASN A 30 11.57 34.56 -27.15
CA ASN A 30 10.57 35.55 -27.46
C ASN A 30 9.77 34.96 -28.62
N THR A 31 8.68 34.30 -28.28
CA THR A 31 7.58 34.05 -29.22
C THR A 31 7.01 35.43 -29.52
N THR A 32 7.56 36.07 -30.55
CA THR A 32 6.97 37.27 -31.13
C THR A 32 5.67 36.84 -31.77
N TYR A 33 4.56 36.92 -31.01
CA TYR A 33 3.21 36.77 -31.56
C TYR A 33 3.07 37.79 -32.70
N SER A 34 2.63 37.33 -33.87
CA SER A 34 2.37 38.26 -34.97
C SER A 34 1.11 39.07 -34.65
N ASP A 35 1.01 40.31 -35.13
CA ASP A 35 -0.19 41.14 -34.93
C ASP A 35 -1.47 40.43 -35.41
N SER A 36 -1.37 39.56 -36.43
CA SER A 36 -2.48 38.72 -36.90
C SER A 36 -2.99 37.69 -35.90
N ASP A 37 -2.11 37.10 -35.08
CA ASP A 37 -2.51 36.07 -34.11
C ASP A 37 -3.34 36.70 -32.96
N VAL A 38 -3.00 37.92 -32.58
CA VAL A 38 -3.71 38.67 -31.53
C VAL A 38 -5.08 39.12 -32.05
N GLU A 39 -5.17 39.58 -33.29
CA GLU A 39 -6.44 39.96 -33.92
C GLU A 39 -7.40 38.76 -34.03
N GLU A 40 -6.90 37.59 -34.43
CA GLU A 40 -7.70 36.37 -34.52
C GLU A 40 -8.21 35.92 -33.14
N GLU A 41 -7.36 35.95 -32.11
CA GLU A 41 -7.77 35.61 -30.74
C GLU A 41 -8.86 36.56 -30.21
N MET A 42 -8.72 37.87 -30.46
CA MET A 42 -9.71 38.88 -30.04
C MET A 42 -11.05 38.68 -30.77
N ALA A 43 -11.02 38.33 -32.06
CA ALA A 43 -12.21 38.03 -32.84
C ALA A 43 -12.96 36.80 -32.29
N ILE A 44 -12.23 35.73 -31.92
CA ILE A 44 -12.81 34.54 -31.31
C ILE A 44 -13.47 34.90 -29.96
N ARG A 45 -12.78 35.65 -29.10
CA ARG A 45 -13.34 36.09 -27.80
C ARG A 45 -14.58 36.96 -27.99
N ALA A 46 -14.58 37.87 -28.98
CA ALA A 46 -15.74 38.68 -29.31
C ALA A 46 -16.94 37.81 -29.73
N GLN A 47 -16.72 36.81 -30.58
CA GLN A 47 -17.75 35.87 -31.01
C GLN A 47 -18.30 35.06 -29.82
N MET A 48 -17.43 34.58 -28.93
CA MET A 48 -17.85 33.86 -27.71
C MET A 48 -18.70 34.75 -26.80
N ALA A 49 -18.28 35.99 -26.55
CA ALA A 49 -19.04 36.95 -25.75
C ALA A 49 -20.42 37.26 -26.37
N MET A 50 -20.49 37.47 -27.69
CA MET A 50 -21.76 37.76 -28.39
C MET A 50 -22.72 36.56 -28.43
N THR A 51 -22.21 35.33 -28.36
CA THR A 51 -23.02 34.11 -28.37
C THR A 51 -23.39 33.61 -26.97
N THR A 52 -22.79 34.19 -25.92
CA THR A 52 -23.04 33.82 -24.53
C THR A 52 -24.13 34.70 -23.92
N ARG A 53 -25.26 34.10 -23.51
CA ARG A 53 -26.47 34.83 -23.09
C ARG A 53 -26.27 35.71 -21.87
N ASP A 54 -25.42 35.29 -20.96
CA ASP A 54 -25.14 35.90 -19.66
C ASP A 54 -23.82 36.67 -19.62
N TYR A 55 -23.18 36.91 -20.77
CA TYR A 55 -22.06 37.83 -20.86
C TYR A 55 -22.51 39.22 -20.42
N LYS A 56 -22.07 39.66 -19.24
CA LYS A 56 -22.27 41.04 -18.80
C LYS A 56 -21.22 41.94 -19.44
N VAL A 57 -21.68 43.13 -19.85
CA VAL A 57 -20.82 44.19 -20.34
C VAL A 57 -19.71 44.44 -19.33
N THR A 58 -18.48 44.51 -19.81
CA THR A 58 -17.29 44.64 -18.97
C THR A 58 -16.58 45.95 -19.28
N ALA A 59 -16.12 46.66 -18.25
CA ALA A 59 -15.29 47.85 -18.45
C ALA A 59 -14.01 47.48 -19.22
N GLY A 60 -13.77 48.18 -20.33
CA GLY A 60 -12.76 47.89 -21.34
C GLY A 60 -13.33 47.34 -22.65
N ASP A 61 -14.59 46.91 -22.67
CA ASP A 61 -15.24 46.39 -23.89
C ASP A 61 -15.30 47.49 -24.96
N VAL A 62 -14.97 47.11 -26.19
CA VAL A 62 -15.07 47.98 -27.36
C VAL A 62 -16.25 47.55 -28.21
N TYR A 63 -17.16 48.48 -28.43
CA TYR A 63 -18.33 48.29 -29.28
C TYR A 63 -18.22 49.16 -30.52
N ARG A 64 -18.64 48.60 -31.66
CA ARG A 64 -18.83 49.35 -32.91
C ARG A 64 -20.31 49.57 -33.16
N VAL A 65 -20.66 50.79 -33.55
CA VAL A 65 -22.01 51.19 -33.94
C VAL A 65 -21.97 51.74 -35.36
N ALA A 66 -22.76 51.14 -36.24
CA ALA A 66 -22.91 51.58 -37.62
C ALA A 66 -24.41 51.82 -37.93
N PHE A 67 -24.72 52.95 -38.55
CA PHE A 67 -26.08 53.27 -39.02
C PHE A 67 -26.05 54.35 -40.11
N MET A 68 -27.15 54.54 -40.81
CA MET A 68 -27.37 55.61 -41.78
C MET A 68 -28.08 56.82 -41.13
N ALA A 69 -27.46 57.99 -41.22
CA ALA A 69 -28.05 59.28 -40.90
C ALA A 69 -28.45 59.99 -42.20
N GLY A 70 -29.68 59.72 -42.68
CA GLY A 70 -30.10 60.15 -44.01
C GLY A 70 -29.34 59.40 -45.10
N THR A 71 -28.46 60.10 -45.83
CA THR A 71 -27.58 59.50 -46.85
C THR A 71 -26.16 59.23 -46.35
N ASN A 72 -25.82 59.69 -45.14
CA ASN A 72 -24.47 59.57 -44.61
C ASN A 72 -24.34 58.32 -43.74
N THR A 73 -23.30 57.54 -43.96
CA THR A 73 -22.94 56.44 -43.06
C THR A 73 -22.23 57.00 -41.84
N VAL A 74 -22.74 56.67 -40.66
CA VAL A 74 -22.10 56.95 -39.37
C VAL A 74 -21.58 55.63 -38.82
N ASP A 75 -20.27 55.59 -38.60
CA ASP A 75 -19.57 54.41 -38.11
C ASP A 75 -18.53 54.86 -37.09
N PHE A 76 -18.67 54.39 -35.85
CA PHE A 76 -17.72 54.69 -34.79
C PHE A 76 -17.66 53.56 -33.78
N SER A 77 -16.54 53.52 -33.06
CA SER A 77 -16.37 52.66 -31.91
C SER A 77 -16.32 53.47 -30.63
N PHE A 78 -16.78 52.87 -29.54
CA PHE A 78 -16.63 53.43 -28.20
C PHE A 78 -16.17 52.34 -27.23
N VAL A 79 -15.53 52.77 -26.15
CA VAL A 79 -15.08 51.90 -25.06
C VAL A 79 -15.97 52.11 -23.85
N VAL A 80 -16.33 51.02 -23.16
CA VAL A 80 -16.99 51.10 -21.86
C VAL A 80 -15.93 51.37 -20.81
N ASP A 81 -16.00 52.51 -20.12
CA ASP A 81 -15.09 52.81 -19.01
C ASP A 81 -15.58 52.23 -17.67
N LEU A 82 -14.80 52.42 -16.60
CA LEU A 82 -15.14 51.94 -15.24
C LEU A 82 -16.42 52.57 -14.65
N SER A 83 -16.95 53.65 -15.23
CA SER A 83 -18.21 54.24 -14.79
C SER A 83 -19.43 53.51 -15.34
N TYR A 84 -19.23 52.63 -16.35
CA TYR A 84 -20.29 51.96 -17.11
C TYR A 84 -21.30 52.90 -17.79
N LYS A 85 -21.01 54.20 -17.85
CA LYS A 85 -21.84 55.20 -18.51
C LYS A 85 -21.23 55.59 -19.83
N VAL A 86 -21.83 55.11 -20.91
CA VAL A 86 -21.29 55.31 -22.25
C VAL A 86 -22.02 56.45 -22.95
N ARG A 87 -21.27 57.44 -23.42
CA ARG A 87 -21.80 58.47 -24.32
C ARG A 87 -21.87 57.95 -25.76
N ILE A 88 -23.06 57.91 -26.33
CA ILE A 88 -23.30 57.50 -27.72
C ILE A 88 -23.36 58.76 -28.58
N ALA A 89 -22.20 59.15 -29.14
CA ALA A 89 -22.03 60.37 -29.92
C ALA A 89 -22.69 61.60 -29.26
N ASN A 90 -23.59 62.28 -29.97
CA ASN A 90 -24.42 63.38 -29.48
C ASN A 90 -25.86 62.95 -29.15
N LEU A 91 -26.17 61.65 -29.11
CA LEU A 91 -27.54 61.12 -28.95
C LEU A 91 -27.94 60.96 -27.49
N GLY A 92 -26.98 60.66 -26.60
CA GLY A 92 -27.25 60.50 -25.18
C GLY A 92 -26.21 59.65 -24.46
N VAL A 93 -26.50 59.36 -23.19
CA VAL A 93 -25.71 58.47 -22.34
C VAL A 93 -26.52 57.21 -22.05
N VAL A 94 -25.91 56.04 -22.22
CA VAL A 94 -26.50 54.74 -21.91
C VAL A 94 -25.76 54.11 -20.73
N ASP A 95 -26.53 53.64 -19.74
CA ASP A 95 -26.00 52.93 -18.58
C ASP A 95 -25.86 51.43 -18.89
N ALA A 96 -24.64 50.92 -18.78
CA ALA A 96 -24.27 49.53 -18.99
C ALA A 96 -24.13 48.72 -17.68
N THR A 97 -24.31 49.37 -16.52
CA THR A 97 -24.09 48.75 -15.20
C THR A 97 -24.95 47.50 -15.03
N GLU A 98 -24.31 46.37 -14.71
CA GLU A 98 -24.96 45.06 -14.49
C GLU A 98 -25.84 44.58 -15.67
N THR A 99 -25.63 45.10 -16.88
CA THR A 99 -26.38 44.67 -18.08
C THR A 99 -25.66 43.56 -18.82
N THR A 100 -26.45 42.65 -19.42
CA THR A 100 -25.94 41.71 -20.43
C THR A 100 -25.64 42.42 -21.75
N TYR A 101 -24.76 41.84 -22.57
CA TYR A 101 -24.51 42.30 -23.94
C TYR A 101 -25.80 42.55 -24.71
N LEU A 102 -26.75 41.60 -24.65
CA LEU A 102 -28.00 41.69 -25.39
C LEU A 102 -28.88 42.86 -24.91
N GLN A 103 -28.95 43.09 -23.59
CA GLN A 103 -29.69 44.21 -23.03
C GLN A 103 -29.05 45.55 -23.40
N PHE A 104 -27.73 45.64 -23.30
CA PHE A 104 -27.00 46.86 -23.63
C PHE A 104 -27.09 47.18 -25.13
N LYS A 105 -26.86 46.18 -25.99
CA LYS A 105 -27.05 46.24 -27.44
C LYS A 105 -28.42 46.84 -27.77
N LYS A 106 -29.49 46.28 -27.21
CA LYS A 106 -30.85 46.77 -27.44
C LYS A 106 -31.04 48.21 -26.99
N ARG A 107 -30.53 48.61 -25.82
CA ARG A 107 -30.62 50.00 -25.33
C ARG A 107 -29.92 50.99 -26.27
N VAL A 108 -28.76 50.62 -26.81
CA VAL A 108 -28.03 51.45 -27.78
C VAL A 108 -28.79 51.52 -29.11
N GLU A 109 -29.27 50.38 -29.62
CA GLU A 109 -30.07 50.32 -30.85
C GLU A 109 -31.36 51.15 -30.74
N ASP A 110 -32.06 51.07 -29.61
CA ASP A 110 -33.28 51.85 -29.34
C ASP A 110 -32.97 53.36 -29.21
N LEU A 111 -31.82 53.75 -28.66
CA LEU A 111 -31.39 55.16 -28.62
C LEU A 111 -31.10 55.70 -30.02
N VAL A 112 -30.38 54.95 -30.85
CA VAL A 112 -30.06 55.35 -32.23
C VAL A 112 -31.32 55.39 -33.08
N THR A 113 -32.15 54.35 -33.02
CA THR A 113 -33.39 54.24 -33.82
C THR A 113 -34.40 55.33 -33.48
N ARG A 114 -34.50 55.75 -32.21
CA ARG A 114 -35.36 56.88 -31.82
C ARG A 114 -34.95 58.20 -32.48
N ASN A 115 -33.65 58.40 -32.74
CA ASN A 115 -33.14 59.58 -33.41
C ASN A 115 -33.07 59.42 -34.95
N TYR A 116 -32.93 58.17 -35.44
CA TYR A 116 -32.85 57.81 -36.87
C TYR A 116 -33.69 56.55 -37.18
N PRO A 117 -35.03 56.65 -37.29
CA PRO A 117 -35.93 55.48 -37.37
C PRO A 117 -35.77 54.56 -38.58
N LEU A 118 -35.09 55.03 -39.63
CA LEU A 118 -34.83 54.29 -40.87
C LEU A 118 -33.32 54.07 -41.11
N GLY A 119 -32.50 54.29 -40.09
CA GLY A 119 -31.04 54.25 -40.21
C GLY A 119 -30.42 52.86 -40.23
N GLY A 120 -31.18 51.80 -39.91
CA GLY A 120 -30.67 50.42 -39.89
C GLY A 120 -29.46 50.26 -38.95
N VAL A 121 -29.67 50.43 -37.65
CA VAL A 121 -28.58 50.37 -36.66
C VAL A 121 -28.04 48.95 -36.47
N GLN A 122 -26.72 48.84 -36.45
CA GLN A 122 -26.00 47.63 -36.07
C GLN A 122 -25.03 47.94 -34.94
N VAL A 123 -25.13 47.18 -33.85
CA VAL A 123 -24.20 47.25 -32.71
C VAL A 123 -23.54 45.90 -32.53
N ALA A 124 -22.20 45.87 -32.51
CA ALA A 124 -21.42 44.67 -32.31
C ALA A 124 -20.30 44.89 -31.28
N LEU A 125 -20.02 43.88 -30.46
CA LEU A 125 -18.82 43.85 -29.62
C LEU A 125 -17.64 43.45 -30.51
N THR A 126 -16.62 44.29 -30.58
CA THR A 126 -15.45 44.05 -31.45
C THR A 126 -14.24 43.55 -30.67
N ALA A 127 -14.06 44.01 -29.43
CA ALA A 127 -12.99 43.55 -28.56
C ALA A 127 -13.50 43.48 -27.11
N PRO A 128 -13.63 42.29 -26.52
CA PRO A 128 -13.92 42.14 -25.11
C PRO A 128 -12.79 42.67 -24.24
N ALA A 129 -13.13 43.23 -23.08
CA ALA A 129 -12.17 43.71 -22.12
C ALA A 129 -11.25 42.58 -21.62
N THR A 130 -9.96 42.92 -21.45
CA THR A 130 -9.01 42.15 -20.64
C THR A 130 -8.67 42.94 -19.38
N PHE A 131 -8.49 42.25 -18.26
CA PHE A 131 -8.23 42.86 -16.97
C PHE A 131 -7.39 41.93 -16.09
N SER A 132 -6.67 42.49 -15.13
CA SER A 132 -5.91 41.70 -14.16
C SER A 132 -6.79 41.29 -12.99
N VAL A 133 -6.64 40.04 -12.57
CA VAL A 133 -7.21 39.50 -11.33
C VAL A 133 -6.07 39.14 -10.40
N TYR A 134 -6.14 39.61 -9.15
CA TYR A 134 -5.14 39.32 -8.13
C TYR A 134 -5.48 38.07 -7.34
N ILE A 135 -4.46 37.30 -6.99
CA ILE A 135 -4.58 36.00 -6.32
C ILE A 135 -3.70 36.03 -5.09
N THR A 136 -4.34 35.93 -3.92
CA THR A 136 -3.72 36.17 -2.61
C THR A 136 -4.08 35.05 -1.62
N GLY A 137 -3.48 35.07 -0.42
CA GLY A 137 -3.77 34.11 0.65
C GLY A 137 -2.78 32.94 0.70
N GLU A 138 -3.29 31.71 0.85
CA GLU A 138 -2.54 30.45 0.91
C GLU A 138 -2.04 30.00 -0.47
N VAL A 139 -1.18 30.83 -1.03
CA VAL A 139 -0.45 30.61 -2.28
C VAL A 139 1.04 30.76 -2.00
N GLU A 140 1.90 30.06 -2.74
CA GLU A 140 3.35 30.18 -2.57
C GLU A 140 3.86 31.62 -2.77
N ALA A 141 3.26 32.34 -3.72
CA ALA A 141 3.50 33.76 -3.93
C ALA A 141 2.22 34.45 -4.41
N THR A 142 1.94 35.63 -3.86
CA THR A 142 0.88 36.49 -4.39
C THR A 142 1.18 36.85 -5.85
N THR A 143 0.20 36.66 -6.71
CA THR A 143 0.35 36.85 -8.16
C THR A 143 -0.88 37.51 -8.77
N SER A 144 -0.79 37.89 -10.03
CA SER A 144 -1.92 38.31 -10.84
C SER A 144 -1.95 37.56 -12.16
N THR A 145 -3.15 37.38 -12.71
CA THR A 145 -3.36 36.78 -14.02
C THR A 145 -4.24 37.68 -14.88
N ILE A 146 -4.11 37.55 -16.20
CA ILE A 146 -4.96 38.24 -17.16
C ILE A 146 -6.22 37.41 -17.37
N ALA A 147 -7.37 38.05 -17.18
CA ALA A 147 -8.71 37.52 -17.38
C ALA A 147 -9.47 38.36 -18.40
N TRP A 148 -10.56 37.82 -18.92
CA TRP A 148 -11.55 38.52 -19.74
C TRP A 148 -12.95 38.17 -19.27
N GLY A 149 -13.98 38.81 -19.84
CA GLY A 149 -15.36 38.75 -19.29
C GLY A 149 -16.01 37.35 -19.19
N LEU A 150 -15.44 36.29 -19.79
CA LEU A 150 -15.87 34.90 -19.61
C LEU A 150 -14.85 34.01 -18.88
N THR A 151 -13.79 34.58 -18.32
CA THR A 151 -12.86 33.84 -17.46
C THR A 151 -13.56 33.47 -16.16
N ARG A 152 -13.60 32.17 -15.86
CA ARG A 152 -14.14 31.63 -14.61
C ARG A 152 -13.07 31.46 -13.54
N LEU A 153 -13.49 31.42 -12.28
CA LEU A 153 -12.64 31.16 -11.12
C LEU A 153 -11.82 29.86 -11.30
N SER A 154 -12.46 28.79 -11.76
CA SER A 154 -11.86 27.49 -12.02
C SER A 154 -10.73 27.56 -13.04
N SER A 155 -10.92 28.31 -14.13
CA SER A 155 -9.91 28.50 -15.17
C SER A 155 -8.68 29.23 -14.64
N VAL A 156 -8.88 30.20 -13.74
CA VAL A 156 -7.78 30.89 -13.08
C VAL A 156 -7.02 29.93 -12.17
N LEU A 157 -7.72 29.24 -11.27
CA LEU A 157 -7.11 28.31 -10.30
C LEU A 157 -6.45 27.09 -10.96
N ALA A 158 -6.96 26.64 -12.11
CA ALA A 158 -6.43 25.51 -12.85
C ALA A 158 -5.20 25.84 -13.70
N ASN A 159 -5.02 27.11 -14.10
CA ASN A 159 -3.95 27.56 -15.01
C ASN A 159 -3.00 28.56 -14.37
N LEU A 160 -2.93 28.59 -13.05
CA LEU A 160 -2.05 29.50 -12.34
C LEU A 160 -0.57 29.27 -12.79
N PRO A 161 0.26 30.32 -13.00
CA PRO A 161 1.63 30.16 -13.50
C PRO A 161 2.59 29.52 -12.47
N VAL A 162 3.55 28.74 -12.97
CA VAL A 162 4.56 27.99 -12.20
C VAL A 162 5.60 28.94 -11.59
N GLY A 163 5.88 28.80 -10.29
CA GLY A 163 7.06 29.41 -9.66
C GLY A 163 8.34 28.87 -10.30
N ILE A 164 9.36 29.71 -10.50
CA ILE A 164 10.59 29.33 -11.21
C ILE A 164 11.23 28.10 -10.51
N PRO A 165 11.33 26.94 -11.18
CA PRO A 165 12.02 25.79 -10.61
C PRO A 165 13.53 26.08 -10.54
N VAL A 166 14.09 26.05 -9.34
CA VAL A 166 15.55 25.90 -9.17
C VAL A 166 15.87 24.43 -9.38
N LYS A 167 16.68 24.11 -10.40
CA LYS A 167 17.17 22.75 -10.61
C LYS A 167 17.94 22.29 -9.37
N ASP A 168 17.53 21.16 -8.83
CA ASP A 168 18.38 20.27 -8.04
C ASP A 168 18.65 19.04 -8.93
N GLU A 169 19.91 18.64 -9.07
CA GLU A 169 20.39 17.75 -10.15
C GLU A 169 19.87 16.31 -10.08
N GLU A 170 19.09 15.94 -9.07
CA GLU A 170 18.70 14.54 -8.82
C GLU A 170 17.18 14.23 -8.83
N LYS A 171 16.28 15.18 -9.10
CA LYS A 171 14.82 14.88 -9.07
C LYS A 171 14.05 15.41 -10.28
N THR A 172 13.62 14.47 -11.12
CA THR A 172 12.65 14.67 -12.20
C THR A 172 11.29 15.00 -11.61
N THR A 173 10.96 16.29 -11.50
CA THR A 173 9.63 16.74 -11.06
C THR A 173 8.76 17.03 -12.28
N THR A 174 7.67 16.28 -12.44
CA THR A 174 6.65 16.51 -13.47
C THR A 174 5.88 17.80 -13.16
N ILE A 175 5.96 18.77 -14.08
CA ILE A 175 5.33 20.08 -14.00
C ILE A 175 3.84 19.97 -14.35
N THR A 176 2.94 20.49 -13.51
CA THR A 176 1.55 20.81 -13.89
C THR A 176 1.24 22.25 -13.50
N ASN A 177 0.61 22.99 -14.40
CA ASN A 177 0.39 24.45 -14.36
C ASN A 177 -0.45 24.88 -13.15
N ARG A 178 0.15 25.20 -11.99
CA ARG A 178 -0.52 25.95 -10.92
C ARG A 178 0.49 26.86 -10.22
N ALA A 179 0.21 28.16 -10.02
CA ALA A 179 0.67 28.90 -8.85
C ALA A 179 0.31 28.01 -7.68
N MET A 180 1.36 27.61 -6.99
CA MET A 180 1.30 26.48 -6.11
C MET A 180 0.48 26.92 -4.90
N LEU A 181 -0.79 26.53 -4.92
CA LEU A 181 -1.59 26.46 -3.70
C LEU A 181 -0.73 25.72 -2.69
N THR A 182 -0.55 26.30 -1.50
CA THR A 182 0.25 25.62 -0.48
C THR A 182 -0.42 24.30 -0.09
N LYS A 183 0.29 23.40 0.60
CA LYS A 183 -0.31 22.17 1.13
C LYS A 183 -1.50 22.43 2.07
N ASN A 184 -1.59 23.64 2.62
CA ASN A 184 -2.64 24.05 3.53
C ASN A 184 -3.74 24.88 2.85
N ALA A 185 -3.68 25.08 1.55
CA ALA A 185 -4.66 25.86 0.82
C ALA A 185 -6.03 25.18 0.79
N SER A 186 -7.07 25.98 1.05
CA SER A 186 -8.45 25.56 0.96
C SER A 186 -8.94 25.66 -0.48
N ILE A 187 -9.38 24.55 -1.05
CA ILE A 187 -10.10 24.54 -2.33
C ILE A 187 -11.61 24.66 -2.15
N ARG A 188 -12.08 24.81 -0.92
CA ARG A 188 -13.51 24.86 -0.56
C ARG A 188 -13.93 26.19 0.06
N ASP A 189 -12.95 27.00 0.42
CA ASP A 189 -13.09 28.33 1.00
C ASP A 189 -12.22 29.28 0.19
N ILE A 190 -12.74 29.63 -0.98
CA ILE A 190 -12.12 30.60 -1.89
C ILE A 190 -12.99 31.83 -1.89
N THR A 191 -12.42 32.94 -1.44
CA THR A 191 -13.13 34.20 -1.32
C THR A 191 -12.86 35.06 -2.54
N VAL A 192 -13.90 35.56 -3.20
CA VAL A 192 -13.78 36.60 -4.22
C VAL A 192 -14.33 37.90 -3.66
N ARG A 193 -13.45 38.90 -3.58
CA ARG A 193 -13.84 40.26 -3.23
C ARG A 193 -13.96 41.09 -4.51
N SER A 194 -15.17 41.53 -4.80
CA SER A 194 -15.44 42.37 -5.96
C SER A 194 -15.03 43.82 -5.74
N ALA A 195 -14.89 44.57 -6.84
CA ALA A 195 -14.49 45.99 -6.81
C ALA A 195 -15.42 46.89 -5.97
N ASN A 196 -16.69 46.51 -5.83
CA ASN A 196 -17.68 47.21 -4.99
C ASN A 196 -17.59 46.87 -3.49
N GLY A 197 -16.65 46.00 -3.09
CA GLY A 197 -16.46 45.55 -1.71
C GLY A 197 -17.28 44.32 -1.30
N THR A 198 -18.13 43.78 -2.18
CA THR A 198 -18.87 42.54 -1.90
C THR A 198 -17.91 41.37 -1.81
N VAL A 199 -18.05 40.55 -0.78
CA VAL A 199 -17.21 39.38 -0.53
C VAL A 199 -18.10 38.14 -0.60
N THR A 200 -17.76 37.20 -1.48
CA THR A 200 -18.49 35.94 -1.63
C THR A 200 -17.51 34.76 -1.57
N THR A 201 -17.89 33.72 -0.85
CA THR A 201 -17.11 32.48 -0.73
C THR A 201 -17.64 31.43 -1.71
N TYR A 202 -16.72 30.75 -2.37
CA TYR A 202 -17.00 29.71 -3.36
C TYR A 202 -16.24 28.42 -3.03
N ASP A 203 -16.90 27.30 -3.29
CA ASP A 203 -16.38 25.95 -3.11
C ASP A 203 -15.91 25.38 -4.46
N TYR A 204 -14.64 25.63 -4.80
CA TYR A 204 -14.04 25.15 -6.04
C TYR A 204 -14.02 23.62 -6.15
N TYR A 205 -13.97 22.90 -5.02
CA TYR A 205 -14.13 21.44 -5.02
C TYR A 205 -15.49 21.03 -5.59
N ARG A 206 -16.59 21.68 -5.18
CA ARG A 206 -17.92 21.39 -5.72
C ARG A 206 -18.05 21.66 -7.22
N ALA A 207 -17.52 22.80 -7.67
CA ALA A 207 -17.50 23.15 -9.10
C ALA A 207 -16.81 22.05 -9.92
N ARG A 208 -15.63 21.61 -9.48
CA ARG A 208 -14.83 20.59 -10.18
C ARG A 208 -15.40 19.18 -10.05
N ARG A 209 -15.89 18.80 -8.87
CA ARG A 209 -16.32 17.43 -8.55
C ARG A 209 -17.72 17.13 -9.07
N PHE A 210 -18.64 18.09 -8.96
CA PHE A 210 -20.06 17.93 -9.24
C PHE A 210 -20.55 18.77 -10.42
N GLY A 211 -19.69 19.61 -11.02
CA GLY A 211 -20.09 20.51 -12.11
C GLY A 211 -21.00 21.65 -11.65
N ASP A 212 -20.91 22.02 -10.37
CA ASP A 212 -21.73 23.07 -9.74
C ASP A 212 -21.21 24.46 -10.17
N LEU A 213 -21.74 24.98 -11.29
CA LEU A 213 -21.29 26.25 -11.88
C LEU A 213 -21.60 27.48 -11.02
N ASP A 214 -22.50 27.38 -10.04
CA ASP A 214 -22.76 28.45 -9.07
C ASP A 214 -21.56 28.64 -8.13
N GLN A 215 -20.72 27.61 -8.00
CA GLN A 215 -19.45 27.66 -7.27
C GLN A 215 -18.25 28.07 -8.16
N ASP A 216 -18.52 28.44 -9.41
CA ASP A 216 -17.50 28.79 -10.40
C ASP A 216 -17.83 30.11 -11.13
N PRO A 217 -17.82 31.26 -10.43
CA PRO A 217 -18.27 32.53 -10.98
C PRO A 217 -17.37 33.02 -12.11
N TYR A 218 -17.95 33.84 -13.00
CA TYR A 218 -17.15 34.70 -13.89
C TYR A 218 -16.49 35.81 -13.09
N LEU A 219 -15.19 36.01 -13.33
CA LEU A 219 -14.42 37.08 -12.71
C LEU A 219 -14.68 38.40 -13.42
N ARG A 220 -14.51 39.50 -12.68
CA ARG A 220 -14.75 40.87 -13.13
C ARG A 220 -13.54 41.77 -12.88
N PRO A 221 -13.42 42.89 -13.62
CA PRO A 221 -12.38 43.88 -13.37
C PRO A 221 -12.39 44.34 -11.91
N GLY A 222 -11.22 44.26 -11.26
CA GLY A 222 -11.03 44.64 -9.87
C GLY A 222 -11.37 43.55 -8.85
N ASP A 223 -11.79 42.35 -9.29
CA ASP A 223 -11.92 41.21 -8.39
C ASP A 223 -10.57 40.79 -7.81
N VAL A 224 -10.56 40.46 -6.53
CA VAL A 224 -9.43 39.85 -5.82
C VAL A 224 -9.86 38.47 -5.34
N VAL A 225 -9.16 37.45 -5.81
CA VAL A 225 -9.35 36.06 -5.39
C VAL A 225 -8.39 35.80 -4.21
N THR A 226 -8.94 35.38 -3.08
CA THR A 226 -8.18 34.99 -1.89
C THR A 226 -8.43 33.53 -1.61
N VAL A 227 -7.36 32.74 -1.59
CA VAL A 227 -7.39 31.34 -1.19
C VAL A 227 -7.13 31.27 0.31
N ASN A 228 -8.10 30.79 1.09
CA ASN A 228 -7.94 30.70 2.54
C ASN A 228 -7.23 29.41 2.95
N LYS A 229 -6.92 29.28 4.24
CA LYS A 229 -6.33 28.07 4.80
C LYS A 229 -7.38 27.01 5.07
N ALA A 230 -7.10 25.78 4.68
CA ALA A 230 -7.91 24.62 5.05
C ALA A 230 -7.85 24.42 6.57
N ALA A 231 -8.99 24.56 7.23
CA ALA A 231 -9.11 24.40 8.67
C ALA A 231 -8.99 22.93 9.10
N ARG A 232 -9.63 22.03 8.34
CA ARG A 232 -9.75 20.61 8.65
C ARG A 232 -9.58 19.76 7.41
N THR A 233 -8.44 19.09 7.35
CA THR A 233 -8.05 18.18 6.26
C THR A 233 -7.88 16.78 6.83
N VAL A 234 -8.49 15.79 6.18
CA VAL A 234 -8.54 14.40 6.63
C VAL A 234 -8.10 13.48 5.50
N VAL A 235 -7.54 12.33 5.83
CA VAL A 235 -7.10 11.34 4.84
C VAL A 235 -8.02 10.13 4.92
N VAL A 236 -8.46 9.62 3.76
CA VAL A 236 -9.20 8.37 3.64
C VAL A 236 -8.38 7.39 2.82
N GLU A 237 -8.13 6.20 3.37
CA GLU A 237 -7.31 5.15 2.76
C GLU A 237 -8.02 3.79 2.80
N GLY A 238 -7.51 2.85 2.00
CA GLY A 238 -8.01 1.49 1.91
C GLY A 238 -9.19 1.34 0.93
N GLU A 239 -10.14 0.48 1.28
CA GLU A 239 -11.23 -0.01 0.42
C GLU A 239 -12.42 0.95 0.33
N VAL A 240 -12.14 2.16 -0.14
CA VAL A 240 -13.13 3.16 -0.58
C VAL A 240 -13.00 3.39 -2.08
N ASN A 241 -14.08 3.81 -2.74
CA ASN A 241 -14.04 4.02 -4.19
C ASN A 241 -13.12 5.19 -4.59
N ARG A 242 -12.93 6.17 -3.70
CA ARG A 242 -12.04 7.32 -3.89
C ARG A 242 -11.19 7.57 -2.65
N PRO A 243 -10.08 6.85 -2.46
CA PRO A 243 -9.13 7.18 -1.41
C PRO A 243 -8.45 8.52 -1.74
N GLY A 244 -8.07 9.26 -0.72
CA GLY A 244 -7.41 10.55 -0.88
C GLY A 244 -7.55 11.47 0.31
N THR A 245 -7.09 12.70 0.10
CA THR A 245 -7.13 13.76 1.11
C THR A 245 -8.31 14.70 0.82
N TYR A 246 -9.14 14.92 1.84
CA TYR A 246 -10.35 15.73 1.74
C TYR A 246 -10.33 16.84 2.78
N GLN A 247 -10.87 18.00 2.40
CA GLN A 247 -11.17 19.08 3.34
C GLN A 247 -12.62 18.95 3.79
N LEU A 248 -12.84 18.94 5.10
CA LEU A 248 -14.16 18.94 5.72
C LEU A 248 -14.50 20.33 6.25
N LEU A 249 -15.62 20.88 5.81
CA LEU A 249 -16.20 22.13 6.33
C LEU A 249 -16.92 21.88 7.67
N ASP A 250 -17.29 22.95 8.36
CA ASP A 250 -18.07 22.84 9.61
C ASP A 250 -19.42 22.15 9.36
N GLY A 251 -19.74 21.16 10.19
CA GLY A 251 -20.93 20.32 10.05
C GLY A 251 -20.76 19.08 9.16
N GLU A 252 -19.67 18.97 8.41
CA GLU A 252 -19.35 17.74 7.66
C GLU A 252 -18.70 16.71 8.57
N ASN A 253 -19.07 15.44 8.40
CA ASN A 253 -18.72 14.34 9.32
C ASN A 253 -18.19 13.11 8.56
N LEU A 254 -17.99 12.00 9.29
CA LEU A 254 -17.50 10.74 8.73
C LEU A 254 -18.39 10.18 7.60
N ALA A 255 -19.71 10.30 7.72
CA ALA A 255 -20.64 9.82 6.70
C ALA A 255 -20.49 10.64 5.40
N GLU A 256 -20.45 11.97 5.50
CA GLU A 256 -20.20 12.85 4.35
C GLU A 256 -18.84 12.53 3.69
N LEU A 257 -17.82 12.29 4.52
CA LEU A 257 -16.49 11.92 4.06
C LEU A 257 -16.47 10.60 3.28
N LEU A 258 -17.06 9.53 3.82
CA LEU A 258 -16.97 8.21 3.21
C LEU A 258 -18.00 8.01 2.09
N GLU A 259 -19.24 8.45 2.29
CA GLU A 259 -20.33 8.20 1.35
C GLU A 259 -20.31 9.18 0.18
N ARG A 260 -20.09 10.48 0.43
CA ARG A 260 -20.13 11.50 -0.62
C ARG A 260 -18.76 11.75 -1.25
N TYR A 261 -17.73 11.95 -0.44
CA TYR A 261 -16.40 12.29 -0.95
C TYR A 261 -15.61 11.05 -1.37
N GLY A 262 -15.61 10.03 -0.52
CA GLY A 262 -15.06 8.70 -0.78
C GLY A 262 -15.85 7.88 -1.80
N ASP A 263 -17.05 8.35 -2.20
CA ASP A 263 -17.94 7.70 -3.18
C ASP A 263 -18.38 6.29 -2.73
N GLY A 264 -18.43 6.08 -1.40
CA GLY A 264 -18.76 4.80 -0.78
C GLY A 264 -17.61 3.80 -0.73
N PHE A 265 -17.93 2.60 -0.26
CA PHE A 265 -16.99 1.49 -0.11
C PHE A 265 -16.83 0.68 -1.40
N THR A 266 -15.67 0.05 -1.59
CA THR A 266 -15.51 -0.96 -2.65
C THR A 266 -16.27 -2.26 -2.30
N PRO A 267 -16.54 -3.15 -3.27
CA PRO A 267 -17.22 -4.43 -2.99
C PRO A 267 -16.49 -5.37 -2.02
N VAL A 268 -15.17 -5.20 -1.85
CA VAL A 268 -14.33 -6.04 -0.97
C VAL A 268 -14.04 -5.37 0.37
N ALA A 269 -14.56 -4.15 0.61
CA ALA A 269 -14.37 -3.43 1.86
C ALA A 269 -14.97 -4.15 3.07
N ASP A 270 -14.30 -3.99 4.21
CA ASP A 270 -14.80 -4.43 5.51
C ASP A 270 -15.14 -3.23 6.42
N PRO A 271 -16.37 -2.71 6.33
CA PRO A 271 -16.80 -1.57 7.14
C PRO A 271 -17.05 -1.92 8.61
N ALA A 272 -16.94 -3.20 9.02
CA ALA A 272 -17.09 -3.59 10.42
C ALA A 272 -15.81 -3.34 11.25
N ARG A 273 -14.68 -3.05 10.59
CA ARG A 273 -13.35 -2.93 11.23
C ARG A 273 -12.59 -1.69 10.77
N MET A 274 -13.30 -0.60 10.52
CA MET A 274 -12.65 0.64 10.12
C MET A 274 -11.79 1.19 11.25
N GLU A 275 -10.76 1.94 10.88
CA GLU A 275 -9.77 2.45 11.80
C GLU A 275 -9.67 3.98 11.69
N LEU A 276 -9.62 4.65 12.84
CA LEU A 276 -9.34 6.09 12.94
C LEU A 276 -7.98 6.23 13.60
N VAL A 277 -7.03 6.79 12.87
CA VAL A 277 -5.71 7.13 13.37
C VAL A 277 -5.65 8.63 13.58
N ARG A 278 -5.35 9.03 14.82
CA ARG A 278 -5.23 10.42 15.23
C ARG A 278 -3.86 10.66 15.83
N TYR A 279 -3.06 11.48 15.16
CA TYR A 279 -1.73 11.88 15.63
C TYR A 279 -1.76 13.20 16.40
N VAL A 280 -2.56 14.16 15.94
CA VAL A 280 -2.70 15.49 16.54
C VAL A 280 -3.85 15.48 17.54
N ASP A 281 -3.69 16.19 18.67
CA ASP A 281 -4.66 16.25 19.77
C ASP A 281 -5.00 14.87 20.40
N SER A 282 -4.08 13.92 20.29
CA SER A 282 -4.12 12.64 21.00
C SER A 282 -3.51 12.79 22.40
N GLU A 283 -4.13 12.18 23.41
CA GLU A 283 -3.56 12.11 24.77
C GLU A 283 -2.25 11.30 24.81
N SER A 284 -2.06 10.40 23.84
CA SER A 284 -0.83 9.62 23.65
C SER A 284 0.16 10.37 22.75
N PRO A 285 1.44 10.51 23.15
CA PRO A 285 2.50 11.11 22.33
C PRO A 285 2.75 10.39 21.00
N SER A 286 2.36 9.12 20.88
CA SER A 286 2.51 8.32 19.66
C SER A 286 1.27 8.34 18.76
N GLY A 287 0.25 9.14 19.11
CA GLY A 287 -1.07 9.08 18.51
C GLY A 287 -1.97 8.00 19.13
N SER A 288 -3.23 8.00 18.70
CA SER A 288 -4.25 7.03 19.10
C SER A 288 -4.82 6.34 17.87
N LYS A 289 -5.09 5.04 17.99
CA LYS A 289 -5.79 4.25 16.98
C LYS A 289 -7.09 3.70 17.57
N GLN A 290 -8.22 4.09 17.00
CA GLN A 290 -9.56 3.66 17.41
C GLN A 290 -10.17 2.78 16.31
N PHE A 291 -10.80 1.68 16.70
CA PHE A 291 -11.56 0.83 15.80
C PHE A 291 -13.04 1.16 15.91
N PHE A 292 -13.74 1.13 14.78
CA PHE A 292 -15.17 1.36 14.74
C PHE A 292 -15.80 0.59 13.58
N ASP A 293 -17.10 0.31 13.74
CA ASP A 293 -17.91 -0.35 12.73
C ASP A 293 -18.75 0.67 11.96
N LYS A 294 -19.64 0.18 11.10
CA LYS A 294 -20.53 1.01 10.31
C LYS A 294 -21.44 1.92 11.16
N LYS A 295 -21.71 1.57 12.43
CA LYS A 295 -22.57 2.37 13.31
C LYS A 295 -21.98 3.76 13.58
N ALA A 296 -20.66 3.90 13.52
CA ALA A 296 -20.00 5.21 13.68
C ALA A 296 -20.40 6.24 12.62
N LEU A 297 -20.89 5.81 11.44
CA LEU A 297 -21.43 6.72 10.43
C LEU A 297 -22.79 7.30 10.89
N GLU A 298 -23.58 6.51 11.60
CA GLU A 298 -24.88 6.95 12.16
C GLU A 298 -24.68 7.82 13.40
N ASP A 299 -23.69 7.48 14.23
CA ASP A 299 -23.35 8.20 15.45
C ASP A 299 -22.60 9.53 15.17
N ASN A 300 -22.35 9.86 13.89
CA ASN A 300 -21.64 11.07 13.44
C ASN A 300 -20.31 11.27 14.17
N LEU A 301 -19.47 10.23 14.19
CA LEU A 301 -18.15 10.29 14.81
C LEU A 301 -17.39 11.54 14.35
N GLU A 302 -16.91 12.32 15.31
CA GLU A 302 -16.17 13.55 15.04
C GLU A 302 -14.77 13.24 14.51
N ILE A 303 -14.53 13.65 13.26
CA ILE A 303 -13.23 13.58 12.61
C ILE A 303 -12.54 14.93 12.76
N LYS A 304 -11.31 14.94 13.28
CA LYS A 304 -10.49 16.12 13.53
C LYS A 304 -9.50 16.35 12.39
N ASN A 305 -8.87 17.52 12.41
CA ASN A 305 -7.84 17.86 11.44
C ASN A 305 -6.66 16.87 11.53
N LEU A 306 -6.17 16.43 10.38
CA LEU A 306 -5.09 15.46 10.19
C LEU A 306 -5.38 14.04 10.68
N ASP A 307 -6.65 13.71 10.93
CA ASP A 307 -7.07 12.33 11.13
C ASP A 307 -6.96 11.53 9.82
N THR A 308 -6.61 10.25 9.97
CA THR A 308 -6.64 9.26 8.89
C THR A 308 -7.71 8.22 9.19
N VAL A 309 -8.63 8.03 8.25
CA VAL A 309 -9.62 6.96 8.25
C VAL A 309 -9.14 5.87 7.30
N TYR A 310 -8.92 4.66 7.82
CA TYR A 310 -8.54 3.50 7.04
C TYR A 310 -9.67 2.47 7.00
N VAL A 311 -10.03 2.05 5.79
CA VAL A 311 -11.05 1.01 5.55
C VAL A 311 -10.35 -0.27 5.08
N PRO A 312 -10.28 -1.33 5.90
CA PRO A 312 -9.59 -2.56 5.51
C PRO A 312 -10.36 -3.33 4.43
N SER A 313 -9.63 -4.21 3.73
CA SER A 313 -10.24 -5.22 2.86
C SER A 313 -10.67 -6.43 3.65
N ARG A 314 -11.77 -7.06 3.21
CA ARG A 314 -12.16 -8.41 3.66
C ARG A 314 -11.08 -9.44 3.30
N GLN A 315 -10.22 -9.12 2.33
CA GLN A 315 -9.09 -9.97 1.92
C GLN A 315 -7.90 -9.84 2.88
N ASP A 316 -7.81 -8.77 3.68
CA ASP A 316 -6.73 -8.57 4.64
C ASP A 316 -6.85 -9.50 5.86
N LEU A 317 -8.01 -10.12 6.06
CA LEU A 317 -8.19 -11.25 6.97
C LEU A 317 -7.76 -12.54 6.27
N ILE A 318 -6.47 -12.75 6.10
CA ILE A 318 -5.97 -14.11 5.92
C ILE A 318 -5.82 -14.68 7.33
N PRO A 319 -6.77 -15.50 7.83
CA PRO A 319 -6.58 -16.15 9.12
C PRO A 319 -5.31 -17.01 9.06
N VAL A 320 -4.56 -16.98 10.15
CA VAL A 320 -3.32 -17.73 10.27
C VAL A 320 -3.49 -18.81 11.31
N MET A 321 -2.91 -19.97 11.02
CA MET A 321 -2.75 -21.06 11.94
C MET A 321 -1.25 -21.42 12.01
N TYR A 322 -0.83 -22.23 12.97
CA TYR A 322 0.58 -22.57 13.16
C TYR A 322 0.83 -24.06 12.94
N LEU A 323 1.82 -24.41 12.11
CA LEU A 323 2.38 -25.75 12.11
C LEU A 323 3.50 -25.79 13.14
N GLU A 324 3.45 -26.72 14.09
CA GLU A 324 4.43 -26.82 15.17
C GLU A 324 5.03 -28.22 15.28
N GLY A 325 6.32 -28.35 15.60
CA GLY A 325 6.96 -29.63 15.87
C GLY A 325 8.04 -30.03 14.86
N ALA A 326 8.12 -31.33 14.54
CA ALA A 326 9.08 -31.89 13.59
C ALA A 326 8.67 -31.57 12.14
N ILE A 327 9.02 -30.38 11.67
CA ILE A 327 8.75 -29.91 10.31
C ILE A 327 10.03 -29.32 9.67
N GLY A 328 10.20 -29.53 8.36
CA GLY A 328 11.36 -29.12 7.58
C GLY A 328 11.43 -27.60 7.32
N LYS A 329 12.62 -27.10 7.00
CA LYS A 329 12.85 -25.68 6.71
C LYS A 329 12.56 -25.39 5.24
N SER A 330 11.45 -24.72 4.96
CA SER A 330 11.12 -24.19 3.64
C SER A 330 11.77 -22.82 3.43
N GLU A 331 12.87 -22.76 2.68
CA GLU A 331 13.44 -21.51 2.16
C GLU A 331 13.04 -21.32 0.70
N ILE A 332 12.65 -20.11 0.33
CA ILE A 332 12.43 -19.77 -1.07
C ILE A 332 13.79 -19.35 -1.63
N ASP A 333 14.28 -20.08 -2.63
CA ASP A 333 15.45 -19.70 -3.40
C ASP A 333 15.21 -18.29 -3.98
N PRO A 334 16.00 -17.28 -3.58
CA PRO A 334 15.81 -15.89 -4.00
C PRO A 334 15.92 -15.70 -5.52
N ASP A 335 16.68 -16.57 -6.20
CA ASP A 335 17.02 -16.43 -7.61
C ASP A 335 16.06 -17.21 -8.51
N THR A 336 15.49 -18.31 -8.01
CA THR A 336 14.62 -19.20 -8.80
C THR A 336 13.17 -19.24 -8.34
N GLY A 337 12.85 -18.69 -7.17
CA GLY A 337 11.53 -18.75 -6.55
C GLY A 337 11.10 -20.17 -6.14
N LYS A 338 11.99 -21.16 -6.22
CA LYS A 338 11.71 -22.55 -5.83
C LYS A 338 11.83 -22.71 -4.32
N THR A 339 10.89 -23.42 -3.73
CA THR A 339 10.95 -23.82 -2.34
C THR A 339 11.98 -24.94 -2.15
N LEU A 340 13.09 -24.61 -1.49
CA LEU A 340 14.09 -25.54 -0.99
C LEU A 340 13.69 -25.98 0.41
N VAL A 341 13.50 -27.28 0.61
CA VAL A 341 13.27 -27.85 1.95
C VAL A 341 14.57 -28.48 2.44
N THR A 342 15.20 -27.91 3.47
CA THR A 342 16.34 -28.56 4.14
C THR A 342 15.82 -29.52 5.22
N LEU A 343 16.36 -30.75 5.21
CA LEU A 343 15.85 -31.90 5.96
C LEU A 343 16.48 -32.06 7.36
N ASP A 344 17.48 -31.26 7.70
CA ASP A 344 18.38 -31.50 8.83
C ASP A 344 18.14 -30.54 10.00
N SER A 345 17.05 -30.71 10.76
CA SER A 345 17.00 -30.10 12.09
C SER A 345 16.24 -30.98 13.08
N ASP A 346 16.95 -31.46 14.11
CA ASP A 346 16.43 -32.11 15.33
C ASP A 346 15.62 -31.13 16.23
N GLU A 347 15.15 -30.01 15.69
CA GLU A 347 14.51 -28.93 16.44
C GLU A 347 12.99 -28.89 16.16
N SER A 348 12.21 -28.68 17.23
CA SER A 348 10.79 -28.34 17.13
C SER A 348 10.63 -26.91 16.62
N ARG A 349 9.85 -26.71 15.56
CA ARG A 349 9.68 -25.39 14.92
C ARG A 349 8.22 -25.00 14.86
N ARG A 350 7.94 -23.71 14.94
CA ARG A 350 6.60 -23.14 14.74
C ARG A 350 6.59 -22.25 13.50
N VAL A 351 5.76 -22.59 12.51
CA VAL A 351 5.65 -21.88 11.23
C VAL A 351 4.22 -21.38 11.04
N PRO A 352 4.01 -20.06 10.79
CA PRO A 352 2.68 -19.55 10.48
C PRO A 352 2.27 -19.97 9.06
N VAL A 353 1.05 -20.50 8.94
CA VAL A 353 0.45 -20.93 7.68
C VAL A 353 -0.86 -20.19 7.46
N ARG A 354 -0.98 -19.62 6.26
CA ARG A 354 -2.15 -18.92 5.77
C ARG A 354 -3.17 -19.90 5.20
N PHE A 355 -4.44 -19.74 5.56
CA PHE A 355 -5.52 -20.59 5.07
C PHE A 355 -6.75 -19.77 4.67
N ASN A 356 -7.62 -20.35 3.85
CA ASN A 356 -8.88 -19.71 3.44
C ASN A 356 -10.00 -20.05 4.43
N PRO A 357 -10.90 -19.11 4.79
CA PRO A 357 -12.05 -19.43 5.63
C PRO A 357 -12.86 -20.61 5.05
N GLY A 358 -13.13 -21.62 5.88
CA GLY A 358 -13.82 -22.85 5.48
C GLY A 358 -12.92 -23.93 4.84
N GLU A 359 -11.62 -23.69 4.71
CA GLU A 359 -10.65 -24.71 4.31
C GLU A 359 -10.61 -25.87 5.33
N ASN A 360 -10.54 -27.10 4.83
CA ASN A 360 -10.39 -28.29 5.68
C ASN A 360 -8.92 -28.67 5.87
N TYR A 361 -8.64 -29.43 6.94
CA TYR A 361 -7.27 -29.85 7.23
C TYR A 361 -6.66 -30.75 6.14
N ALA A 362 -7.46 -31.45 5.33
CA ALA A 362 -6.92 -32.28 4.26
C ALA A 362 -6.28 -31.42 3.15
N SER A 363 -6.97 -30.37 2.72
CA SER A 363 -6.45 -29.40 1.73
C SER A 363 -5.21 -28.68 2.26
N LEU A 364 -5.27 -28.21 3.52
CA LEU A 364 -4.17 -27.47 4.14
C LEU A 364 -2.89 -28.33 4.27
N VAL A 365 -3.03 -29.56 4.77
CA VAL A 365 -1.89 -30.48 4.97
C VAL A 365 -1.27 -30.87 3.63
N ARG A 366 -2.07 -31.13 2.58
CA ARG A 366 -1.55 -31.43 1.24
C ARG A 366 -0.79 -30.26 0.63
N LYS A 367 -1.33 -29.04 0.75
CA LYS A 367 -0.67 -27.82 0.28
C LYS A 367 0.70 -27.61 0.94
N ASN A 368 0.84 -28.05 2.20
CA ASN A 368 2.06 -27.93 2.99
C ASN A 368 2.83 -29.26 3.12
N ALA A 369 2.56 -30.26 2.28
CA ALA A 369 3.10 -31.61 2.43
C ALA A 369 4.64 -31.66 2.43
N ALA A 370 5.28 -30.74 1.72
CA ALA A 370 6.73 -30.61 1.65
C ALA A 370 7.39 -30.29 3.01
N LEU A 371 6.64 -29.81 4.00
CA LEU A 371 7.16 -29.53 5.34
C LEU A 371 7.27 -30.78 6.22
N PHE A 372 6.62 -31.89 5.88
CA PHE A 372 6.71 -33.12 6.69
C PHE A 372 7.91 -33.97 6.25
N THR A 373 8.74 -34.35 7.21
CA THR A 373 9.98 -35.11 7.00
C THR A 373 9.85 -36.55 7.51
N SER A 374 10.89 -37.37 7.36
CA SER A 374 10.96 -38.72 7.93
C SER A 374 10.89 -38.74 9.47
N LEU A 375 11.28 -37.64 10.12
CA LEU A 375 11.23 -37.44 11.56
C LEU A 375 9.85 -36.96 12.05
N SER A 376 8.96 -36.55 11.15
CA SER A 376 7.60 -36.15 11.51
C SER A 376 6.76 -37.39 11.91
N ASP A 377 6.20 -37.39 13.11
CA ASP A 377 5.20 -38.37 13.50
C ASP A 377 3.81 -37.98 12.98
N THR A 378 3.64 -38.12 11.66
CA THR A 378 2.41 -37.82 10.93
C THR A 378 1.20 -38.65 11.37
N LYS A 379 1.41 -39.77 12.08
CA LYS A 379 0.32 -40.62 12.57
C LYS A 379 -0.31 -40.06 13.85
N ASN A 380 0.50 -39.45 14.72
CA ASN A 380 0.12 -38.97 16.04
C ASN A 380 0.04 -37.44 16.13
N ALA A 381 -0.12 -36.77 14.98
CA ALA A 381 -0.34 -35.33 14.95
C ALA A 381 -1.70 -34.97 15.58
N TYR A 382 -1.82 -33.73 16.05
CA TYR A 382 -3.04 -33.22 16.65
C TYR A 382 -3.17 -31.72 16.48
N ILE A 383 -4.41 -31.24 16.42
CA ILE A 383 -4.75 -29.83 16.41
C ILE A 383 -4.92 -29.39 17.86
N GLN A 384 -4.14 -28.40 18.27
CA GLN A 384 -4.32 -27.64 19.49
C GLN A 384 -5.18 -26.42 19.16
N ARG A 385 -6.41 -26.40 19.67
CA ARG A 385 -7.35 -25.30 19.54
C ARG A 385 -7.71 -24.81 20.93
N GLU A 386 -7.17 -23.64 21.31
CA GLU A 386 -7.29 -23.13 22.68
C GLU A 386 -6.86 -24.22 23.70
N GLU A 387 -7.77 -24.73 24.53
CA GLU A 387 -7.52 -25.81 25.49
C GLU A 387 -7.86 -27.22 24.96
N GLU A 388 -8.50 -27.34 23.79
CA GLU A 388 -8.91 -28.62 23.20
C GLU A 388 -7.80 -29.24 22.33
N ARG A 389 -7.67 -30.57 22.40
CA ARG A 389 -6.77 -31.37 21.56
C ARG A 389 -7.55 -32.35 20.68
N LEU A 390 -7.46 -32.15 19.37
CA LEU A 390 -8.12 -32.99 18.36
C LEU A 390 -7.06 -33.82 17.62
N TYR A 391 -7.04 -35.13 17.83
CA TYR A 391 -6.09 -36.01 17.16
C TYR A 391 -6.40 -36.14 15.66
N LEU A 392 -5.36 -36.01 14.82
CA LEU A 392 -5.50 -36.06 13.37
C LEU A 392 -4.37 -36.89 12.76
N ASN A 393 -4.73 -38.03 12.16
CA ASN A 393 -3.78 -38.85 11.41
C ASN A 393 -3.56 -38.26 10.01
N LEU A 394 -2.36 -37.77 9.74
CA LEU A 394 -2.00 -37.12 8.48
C LEU A 394 -1.65 -38.12 7.37
N ASN A 395 -1.37 -39.38 7.68
CA ASN A 395 -1.02 -40.38 6.66
C ASN A 395 -2.09 -40.53 5.56
N PRO A 396 -3.39 -40.76 5.86
CA PRO A 396 -4.39 -40.84 4.80
C PRO A 396 -4.50 -39.52 4.01
N ILE A 397 -4.34 -38.37 4.67
CA ILE A 397 -4.37 -37.07 3.98
C ILE A 397 -3.23 -36.95 2.95
N LEU A 398 -2.03 -37.37 3.32
CA LEU A 398 -0.82 -37.24 2.50
C LEU A 398 -0.75 -38.25 1.36
N TYR A 399 -1.31 -39.45 1.52
CA TYR A 399 -1.17 -40.55 0.57
C TYR A 399 -2.45 -40.90 -0.21
N ASP A 400 -3.63 -40.50 0.28
CA ASP A 400 -4.91 -40.70 -0.41
C ASP A 400 -5.46 -39.32 -0.86
N PRO A 401 -5.47 -39.02 -2.17
CA PRO A 401 -6.02 -37.78 -2.71
C PRO A 401 -7.53 -37.60 -2.47
N GLU A 402 -8.29 -38.70 -2.31
CA GLU A 402 -9.74 -38.66 -2.16
C GLU A 402 -10.18 -38.44 -0.72
N TYR A 403 -9.27 -38.65 0.25
CA TYR A 403 -9.54 -38.45 1.66
C TYR A 403 -10.03 -37.03 1.95
N ARG A 404 -11.09 -36.92 2.75
CA ARG A 404 -11.60 -35.65 3.29
C ARG A 404 -11.45 -35.66 4.80
N SER A 405 -10.99 -34.54 5.35
CA SER A 405 -10.97 -34.34 6.80
C SER A 405 -12.33 -33.79 7.25
N ASP A 406 -12.87 -34.33 8.33
CA ASP A 406 -14.09 -33.83 8.98
C ASP A 406 -13.84 -32.54 9.77
N HIS A 407 -12.57 -32.14 9.94
CA HIS A 407 -12.18 -30.93 10.65
C HIS A 407 -11.87 -29.77 9.69
N THR A 408 -12.46 -28.61 9.94
CA THR A 408 -12.15 -27.33 9.29
C THR A 408 -11.12 -26.54 10.10
N VAL A 409 -10.26 -25.81 9.40
CA VAL A 409 -9.21 -24.96 9.99
C VAL A 409 -9.84 -23.68 10.55
N GLN A 410 -9.44 -23.29 11.76
CA GLN A 410 -9.87 -22.07 12.44
C GLN A 410 -8.68 -21.15 12.74
N ASN A 411 -8.97 -19.86 12.91
CA ASN A 411 -7.95 -18.85 13.15
C ASN A 411 -7.28 -19.11 14.51
N GLY A 412 -5.95 -19.11 14.55
CA GLY A 412 -5.17 -19.38 15.76
C GLY A 412 -4.95 -20.86 16.07
N ASP A 413 -5.52 -21.80 15.31
CA ASP A 413 -5.25 -23.23 15.48
C ASP A 413 -3.75 -23.52 15.38
N THR A 414 -3.28 -24.53 16.11
CA THR A 414 -1.90 -25.02 15.98
C THR A 414 -1.93 -26.53 15.67
N LEU A 415 -1.56 -26.93 14.46
CA LEU A 415 -1.37 -28.35 14.14
C LEU A 415 0.03 -28.75 14.58
N VAL A 416 0.09 -29.58 15.62
CA VAL A 416 1.31 -30.08 16.22
C VAL A 416 1.67 -31.43 15.61
N ILE A 417 2.92 -31.55 15.15
CA ILE A 417 3.52 -32.74 14.56
C ILE A 417 4.67 -33.19 15.46
N PRO A 418 4.45 -34.17 16.34
CA PRO A 418 5.50 -34.65 17.23
C PRO A 418 6.73 -35.19 16.49
N LEU A 419 7.87 -35.21 17.17
CA LEU A 419 9.05 -35.95 16.72
C LEU A 419 8.76 -37.46 16.78
N ARG A 420 9.06 -38.17 15.69
CA ARG A 420 9.01 -39.63 15.64
C ARG A 420 10.10 -40.18 16.55
N GLN A 421 9.69 -40.76 17.67
CA GLN A 421 10.59 -41.39 18.61
C GLN A 421 10.98 -42.80 18.11
N PHE A 422 12.27 -42.99 17.84
CA PHE A 422 12.83 -44.30 17.54
C PHE A 422 13.33 -44.99 18.82
N PHE A 423 13.40 -46.32 18.80
CA PHE A 423 13.90 -47.13 19.90
C PHE A 423 15.01 -48.08 19.45
N VAL A 424 15.82 -48.56 20.38
CA VAL A 424 16.74 -49.69 20.20
C VAL A 424 16.29 -50.79 21.15
N THR A 425 16.22 -52.02 20.63
CA THR A 425 15.77 -53.18 21.41
C THR A 425 16.99 -53.95 21.90
N VAL A 426 17.18 -54.08 23.22
CA VAL A 426 18.27 -54.85 23.82
C VAL A 426 17.71 -56.13 24.43
N THR A 427 18.24 -57.28 24.02
CA THR A 427 17.73 -58.62 24.36
C THR A 427 18.86 -59.59 24.72
N GLY A 428 18.50 -60.74 25.30
CA GLY A 428 19.45 -61.81 25.64
C GLY A 428 20.08 -61.66 27.02
N ALA A 429 21.37 -61.99 27.13
CA ALA A 429 22.16 -62.02 28.37
C ALA A 429 22.58 -60.62 28.87
N VAL A 430 21.60 -59.76 29.11
CA VAL A 430 21.71 -58.46 29.81
C VAL A 430 20.85 -58.48 31.06
N ARG A 431 21.13 -57.60 32.04
CA ARG A 431 20.40 -57.57 33.31
C ARG A 431 18.97 -57.06 33.20
N SER A 432 18.72 -56.15 32.26
CA SER A 432 17.38 -55.60 32.01
C SER A 432 17.13 -55.53 30.50
N PRO A 433 16.66 -56.62 29.88
CA PRO A 433 16.21 -56.58 28.48
C PRO A 433 15.03 -55.62 28.31
N GLY A 434 14.99 -54.88 27.21
CA GLY A 434 13.93 -53.88 26.97
C GLY A 434 14.12 -53.03 25.72
N ARG A 435 13.18 -52.11 25.49
CA ARG A 435 13.28 -51.07 24.44
C ARG A 435 13.74 -49.77 25.07
N TYR A 436 14.79 -49.19 24.50
CA TYR A 436 15.42 -47.97 25.00
C TYR A 436 15.30 -46.86 23.94
N PRO A 437 15.10 -45.59 24.32
CA PRO A 437 15.05 -44.49 23.36
C PRO A 437 16.32 -44.42 22.51
N TYR A 438 16.16 -44.25 21.21
CA TYR A 438 17.28 -44.05 20.31
C TYR A 438 17.95 -42.70 20.55
N VAL A 439 19.28 -42.72 20.60
CA VAL A 439 20.15 -41.55 20.68
C VAL A 439 21.16 -41.64 19.52
N PRO A 440 21.25 -40.61 18.65
CA PRO A 440 22.21 -40.56 17.56
C PRO A 440 23.66 -40.76 18.02
N ASP A 441 24.49 -41.35 17.15
CA ASP A 441 25.92 -41.58 17.35
C ASP A 441 26.33 -42.43 18.57
N ARG A 442 25.38 -43.12 19.20
CA ARG A 442 25.65 -44.07 20.29
C ARG A 442 25.93 -45.46 19.75
N ASP A 443 26.92 -46.11 20.36
CA ASP A 443 27.31 -47.48 20.06
C ASP A 443 26.53 -48.49 20.91
N TRP A 444 26.78 -49.78 20.68
CA TRP A 444 26.12 -50.85 21.44
C TRP A 444 26.46 -50.82 22.93
N GLU A 445 27.63 -50.31 23.32
CA GLU A 445 28.10 -50.30 24.71
C GLU A 445 27.24 -49.35 25.55
N TYR A 446 26.90 -48.18 25.01
CA TYR A 446 25.92 -47.27 25.60
C TYR A 446 24.59 -47.99 25.91
N TYR A 447 23.98 -48.65 24.91
CA TYR A 447 22.69 -49.31 25.08
C TYR A 447 22.74 -50.53 26.03
N VAL A 448 23.83 -51.29 25.99
CA VAL A 448 24.03 -52.41 26.92
C VAL A 448 24.27 -51.92 28.35
N SER A 449 24.92 -50.77 28.53
CA SER A 449 25.14 -50.18 29.86
C SER A 449 23.83 -49.74 30.51
N ILE A 450 22.94 -49.06 29.77
CA ILE A 450 21.61 -48.66 30.26
C ILE A 450 20.67 -49.86 30.43
N ALA A 451 20.93 -50.98 29.74
CA ALA A 451 20.30 -52.28 29.97
C ALA A 451 20.86 -53.02 31.20
N GLY A 452 21.63 -52.34 32.06
CA GLY A 452 22.20 -52.88 33.30
C GLY A 452 23.49 -53.67 33.11
N GLY A 453 24.07 -53.64 31.91
CA GLY A 453 25.28 -54.36 31.52
C GLY A 453 25.03 -55.81 31.10
N LEU A 454 26.06 -56.41 30.50
CA LEU A 454 26.06 -57.85 30.19
C LEU A 454 26.04 -58.66 31.49
N ASP A 455 25.19 -59.68 31.53
CA ASP A 455 25.23 -60.67 32.60
C ASP A 455 26.44 -61.59 32.39
N LYS A 456 27.50 -61.37 33.17
CA LYS A 456 28.75 -62.15 33.10
C LYS A 456 28.57 -63.62 33.47
N GLY A 457 27.51 -63.99 34.20
CA GLY A 457 27.19 -65.38 34.49
C GLY A 457 26.72 -66.15 33.24
N SER A 458 25.98 -65.46 32.37
CA SER A 458 25.36 -66.00 31.16
C SER A 458 26.16 -65.71 29.88
N ASN A 459 26.99 -64.66 29.88
CA ASN A 459 27.80 -64.21 28.75
C ASN A 459 29.21 -63.81 29.20
N SER A 460 30.12 -64.80 29.29
CA SER A 460 31.50 -64.59 29.72
C SER A 460 32.41 -64.00 28.64
N PHE A 461 32.05 -64.15 27.36
CA PHE A 461 32.88 -63.75 26.21
C PHE A 461 32.45 -62.43 25.54
N ASN A 462 31.54 -61.67 26.17
CA ASN A 462 30.98 -60.43 25.60
C ASN A 462 30.46 -60.60 24.17
N MET A 463 29.83 -61.75 23.90
CA MET A 463 29.32 -62.09 22.59
C MET A 463 27.98 -61.41 22.39
N LEU A 464 27.82 -60.70 21.27
CA LEU A 464 26.60 -59.99 20.92
C LEU A 464 26.45 -59.97 19.39
N SER A 465 25.20 -59.91 18.93
CA SER A 465 24.84 -59.66 17.53
C SER A 465 24.03 -58.37 17.47
N ILE A 466 24.41 -57.48 16.55
CA ILE A 466 23.69 -56.24 16.29
C ILE A 466 23.05 -56.42 14.93
N LYS A 467 21.73 -56.24 14.86
CA LYS A 467 20.97 -56.30 13.61
C LYS A 467 20.23 -55.00 13.41
N ASP A 468 20.24 -54.50 12.18
CA ASP A 468 19.35 -53.40 11.80
C ASP A 468 17.91 -53.87 11.58
N VAL A 469 17.02 -52.92 11.27
CA VAL A 469 15.59 -53.15 11.02
C VAL A 469 15.34 -54.15 9.89
N MET A 470 16.28 -54.26 8.94
CA MET A 470 16.21 -55.21 7.81
C MET A 470 16.85 -56.57 8.15
N GLY A 471 17.33 -56.75 9.38
CA GLY A 471 17.93 -57.99 9.87
C GLY A 471 19.40 -58.18 9.46
N LYS A 472 20.05 -57.17 8.87
CA LYS A 472 21.46 -57.24 8.46
C LYS A 472 22.38 -57.05 9.66
N GLU A 473 23.39 -57.92 9.80
CA GLU A 473 24.37 -57.80 10.88
C GLU A 473 25.25 -56.55 10.73
N ARG A 474 25.52 -55.90 11.87
CA ARG A 474 26.34 -54.68 11.97
C ARG A 474 27.59 -54.92 12.81
N SER A 475 28.64 -54.15 12.52
CA SER A 475 29.87 -54.21 13.30
C SER A 475 29.68 -53.61 14.68
N LYS A 476 30.47 -54.07 15.65
CA LYS A 476 30.51 -53.52 17.02
C LYS A 476 31.09 -52.10 17.08
N SER A 477 31.77 -51.65 16.03
CA SER A 477 32.35 -50.31 15.92
C SER A 477 31.38 -49.27 15.34
N ASP A 478 30.27 -49.72 14.75
CA ASP A 478 29.38 -48.84 14.01
C ASP A 478 28.38 -48.18 14.98
N PRO A 479 28.00 -46.91 14.75
CA PRO A 479 26.86 -46.31 15.42
C PRO A 479 25.61 -47.17 15.21
N ILE A 480 24.82 -47.32 16.27
CA ILE A 480 23.58 -48.11 16.20
C ILE A 480 22.56 -47.32 15.38
N PRO A 481 21.93 -47.91 14.34
CA PRO A 481 20.85 -47.24 13.62
C PRO A 481 19.54 -47.27 14.43
N PRO A 482 18.58 -46.38 14.15
CA PRO A 482 17.26 -46.43 14.79
C PRO A 482 16.57 -47.78 14.54
N GLU A 483 15.78 -48.24 15.51
CA GLU A 483 15.05 -49.53 15.48
C GLU A 483 15.92 -50.80 15.39
N ALA A 484 17.23 -50.68 15.68
CA ALA A 484 18.13 -51.82 15.75
C ALA A 484 17.81 -52.76 16.93
N ILE A 485 18.22 -54.03 16.77
CA ILE A 485 18.16 -55.06 17.80
C ILE A 485 19.58 -55.44 18.20
N ILE A 486 19.89 -55.29 19.49
CA ILE A 486 21.12 -55.75 20.11
C ILE A 486 20.78 -57.01 20.90
N ASP A 487 21.30 -58.15 20.46
CA ASP A 487 21.13 -59.44 21.11
C ASP A 487 22.42 -59.87 21.79
N ALA A 488 22.45 -59.83 23.13
CA ALA A 488 23.55 -60.34 23.93
C ALA A 488 23.48 -61.88 23.98
N LYS A 489 24.37 -62.54 23.23
CA LYS A 489 24.35 -64.00 23.12
C LYS A 489 24.77 -64.67 24.42
N TYR A 490 24.08 -65.75 24.77
CA TYR A 490 24.52 -66.65 25.82
C TYR A 490 25.81 -67.37 25.38
N SER A 491 26.89 -67.13 26.11
CA SER A 491 28.23 -67.61 25.72
C SER A 491 29.00 -68.28 26.86
N SER A 492 28.46 -68.28 28.08
CA SER A 492 29.12 -68.88 29.24
C SER A 492 29.10 -70.41 29.20
N PHE A 493 30.26 -71.04 29.39
CA PHE A 493 30.37 -72.48 29.54
C PHE A 493 29.53 -72.96 30.72
N LEU A 494 29.59 -72.28 31.87
CA LEU A 494 28.80 -72.62 33.05
C LEU A 494 27.30 -72.51 32.78
N TYR A 495 26.87 -71.55 31.96
CA TYR A 495 25.46 -71.43 31.56
C TYR A 495 25.01 -72.64 30.73
N TYR A 496 25.78 -73.05 29.71
CA TYR A 496 25.46 -74.23 28.91
C TYR A 496 25.62 -75.54 29.68
N PHE A 497 26.66 -75.66 30.49
CA PHE A 497 26.92 -76.81 31.35
C PHE A 497 25.79 -76.97 32.36
N ASN A 498 25.40 -75.94 33.10
CA ASN A 498 24.29 -76.04 34.06
C ASN A 498 22.94 -76.32 33.37
N ARG A 499 22.73 -75.81 32.15
CA ARG A 499 21.50 -76.04 31.39
C ARG A 499 21.39 -77.46 30.82
N TYR A 500 22.50 -78.04 30.34
CA TYR A 500 22.50 -79.33 29.63
C TYR A 500 23.09 -80.49 30.43
N ALA A 501 23.92 -80.25 31.44
CA ALA A 501 24.51 -81.30 32.28
C ALA A 501 23.45 -82.19 32.94
N PRO A 502 22.31 -81.71 33.46
CA PRO A 502 21.28 -82.60 34.00
C PRO A 502 20.74 -83.59 32.95
N VAL A 503 20.56 -83.13 31.71
CA VAL A 503 20.10 -83.98 30.59
C VAL A 503 21.17 -84.99 30.21
N VAL A 504 22.42 -84.54 30.05
CA VAL A 504 23.55 -85.40 29.70
C VAL A 504 23.81 -86.45 30.78
N VAL A 505 23.77 -86.06 32.06
CA VAL A 505 23.91 -86.97 33.20
C VAL A 505 22.74 -87.96 33.25
N THR A 506 21.51 -87.53 32.98
CA THR A 506 20.34 -88.44 32.92
C THR A 506 20.50 -89.47 31.80
N VAL A 507 20.94 -89.05 30.61
CA VAL A 507 21.19 -89.95 29.48
C VAL A 507 22.33 -90.92 29.79
N LEU A 508 23.46 -90.44 30.31
CA LEU A 508 24.59 -91.29 30.74
C LEU A 508 24.17 -92.28 31.82
N THR A 509 23.39 -91.84 32.81
CA THR A 509 22.87 -92.73 33.86
C THR A 509 21.95 -93.79 33.26
N GLY A 510 21.12 -93.44 32.28
CA GLY A 510 20.30 -94.39 31.53
C GLY A 510 21.14 -95.41 30.75
N ILE A 511 22.20 -94.97 30.07
CA ILE A 511 23.12 -95.86 29.32
C ILE A 511 23.86 -96.80 30.28
N VAL A 512 24.41 -96.28 31.38
CA VAL A 512 25.12 -97.10 32.38
C VAL A 512 24.16 -98.09 33.03
N SER A 513 22.96 -97.65 33.39
CA SER A 513 21.92 -98.55 33.92
C SER A 513 21.55 -99.64 32.90
N TYR A 514 21.43 -99.30 31.61
CA TYR A 514 21.17 -100.26 30.55
C TYR A 514 22.28 -101.32 30.45
N TYR A 515 23.55 -100.91 30.40
CA TYR A 515 24.67 -101.86 30.32
C TYR A 515 24.82 -102.68 31.60
N THR A 516 24.57 -102.10 32.78
CA THR A 516 24.62 -102.83 34.05
C THR A 516 23.53 -103.91 34.11
N VAL A 517 22.31 -103.60 33.66
CA VAL A 517 21.22 -104.58 33.55
C VAL A 517 21.56 -105.64 32.51
N LYS A 518 22.14 -105.27 31.36
CA LYS A 518 22.57 -106.21 30.33
C LYS A 518 23.63 -107.19 30.83
N ASP A 519 24.67 -106.70 31.51
CA ASP A 519 25.75 -107.55 32.05
C ASP A 519 25.24 -108.49 33.16
N ILE A 520 24.25 -108.06 33.96
CA ILE A 520 23.58 -108.92 34.94
C ILE A 520 22.78 -110.03 34.23
N ILE A 521 22.14 -109.73 33.10
CA ILE A 521 21.39 -110.72 32.31
C ILE A 521 22.32 -111.70 31.57
N GLU A 522 23.49 -111.27 31.10
CA GLU A 522 24.48 -112.12 30.41
C GLU A 522 25.35 -112.96 31.38
N SER A 523 25.33 -112.66 32.69
CA SER A 523 26.09 -113.39 33.74
C SER A 523 25.26 -114.40 34.54
N HIS A 524 24.06 -114.74 34.06
CA HIS A 524 23.25 -115.90 34.46
C HIS A 524 22.96 -116.76 33.23
#